data_AF-A0A7X0ECQ6-F1
#
_entry.id   AF-A0A7X0ECQ6-F1
#
_cell.length_a   1.000
_cell.length_b   1.000
_cell.length_c   1.000
_cell.angle_alpha   90.00
_cell.angle_beta   90.00
_cell.angle_gamma   90.00
#
_symmetry.space_group_name_H-M   'P 1'
#
loop_
_entity.id
_entity.type
_entity.pdbx_description
1 polymer ?
#
loop_
_entity_poly.entity_id
_entity_poly.type
_entity_poly.pdbx_seq_one_letter_code
_entity_poly.pdbx_strand_id
1 'polypeptide(L)'
;MINVDQVAVLKGPQGTLFGRNATGGLIQVTSRTPTPDFTADLQTTYGNYNTVGTLGYVSGGVAKGLMASTAVMCENQGDGFGKNLVTGQDVQTHRSIAGRGKLLWQADADTDITLSGVMAATETVRPPSRCLR
;
A
#
# COMPACT_ATOMS: atom_id res chain seq x y z
N MET A 1 1.93 1.95 -2.97
CA MET A 1 0.92 2.26 -1.92
C MET A 1 -0.37 1.52 -2.27
N ILE A 2 -1.06 0.91 -1.31
CA ILE A 2 -2.26 0.09 -1.56
C ILE A 2 -3.53 0.79 -1.06
N ASN A 3 -4.55 0.86 -1.92
CA ASN A 3 -5.90 1.30 -1.59
C ASN A 3 -5.93 2.57 -0.73
N VAL A 4 -5.48 3.67 -1.34
CA VAL A 4 -5.45 5.01 -0.75
C VAL A 4 -6.63 5.79 -1.31
N ASP A 5 -7.36 6.44 -0.42
CA ASP A 5 -8.45 7.34 -0.77
C ASP A 5 -7.94 8.77 -0.90
N GLN A 6 -7.16 9.23 0.10
CA GLN A 6 -6.60 10.57 0.13
C GLN A 6 -5.23 10.59 0.82
N VAL A 7 -4.36 11.50 0.35
CA VAL A 7 -3.14 11.90 1.05
C VAL A 7 -3.23 13.39 1.37
N ALA A 8 -3.17 13.74 2.64
CA ALA A 8 -3.15 15.12 3.12
C ALA A 8 -1.77 15.48 3.67
N VAL A 9 -1.28 16.68 3.35
CA VAL A 9 0.01 17.19 3.81
C VAL A 9 -0.22 18.45 4.63
N LEU A 10 0.12 18.39 5.91
CA LEU A 10 0.06 19.53 6.81
C LEU A 10 1.46 20.08 6.98
N LYS A 11 1.68 21.31 6.51
CA LYS A 11 2.99 21.98 6.60
C LYS A 11 3.10 22.73 7.93
N GLY A 12 4.29 22.69 8.54
CA GLY A 12 4.59 23.38 9.79
C GLY A 12 4.24 22.55 11.04
N PRO A 13 4.65 23.01 12.25
CA PRO A 13 4.54 22.21 13.47
C PRO A 13 3.09 21.87 13.84
N GLN A 14 2.74 20.58 13.92
CA GLN A 14 1.41 20.08 14.30
C GLN A 14 1.41 19.40 15.69
N GLY A 15 2.05 20.03 16.68
CA GLY A 15 2.33 19.43 17.98
C GLY A 15 1.11 19.20 18.89
N THR A 16 0.04 19.97 18.73
CA THR A 16 -1.16 19.89 19.60
C THR A 16 -2.08 18.72 19.24
N LEU A 17 -2.22 18.37 17.96
CA LEU A 17 -3.09 17.27 17.48
C LEU A 17 -2.34 15.94 17.31
N PHE A 18 -1.05 15.96 16.98
CA PHE A 18 -0.29 14.75 16.60
C PHE A 18 0.96 14.50 17.45
N GLY A 19 1.22 15.36 18.45
CA GLY A 19 2.26 15.14 19.45
C GLY A 19 3.71 15.41 18.98
N ARG A 20 4.66 14.80 19.68
CA ARG A 20 6.07 15.23 19.78
C ARG A 20 6.95 14.99 18.54
N ASN A 21 6.41 14.45 17.44
CA ASN A 21 7.17 14.11 16.23
C ASN A 21 6.72 14.86 14.97
N ALA A 22 5.91 15.92 15.10
CA ALA A 22 5.32 16.65 13.97
C ALA A 22 5.93 18.05 13.76
N THR A 23 7.21 18.26 14.07
CA THR A 23 7.86 19.58 14.06
C THR A 23 8.03 20.17 12.65
N GLY A 24 8.22 19.32 11.64
CA GLY A 24 8.29 19.73 10.23
C GLY A 24 6.96 19.68 9.47
N GLY A 25 5.92 19.09 10.08
CA GLY A 25 4.65 18.76 9.42
C GLY A 25 4.28 17.28 9.55
N LEU A 26 3.19 16.89 8.92
CA LEU A 26 2.68 15.51 8.90
C LEU A 26 2.08 15.16 7.54
N ILE A 27 2.25 13.91 7.12
CA ILE A 27 1.56 13.31 5.97
C ILE A 27 0.54 12.31 6.51
N GLN A 28 -0.73 12.55 6.25
CA GLN A 28 -1.83 11.66 6.60
C GLN A 28 -2.28 10.90 5.36
N VAL A 29 -2.33 9.57 5.46
CA VAL A 29 -2.82 8.70 4.40
C VAL A 29 -4.11 8.05 4.86
N THR A 30 -5.21 8.36 4.19
CA THR A 30 -6.53 7.78 4.43
C THR A 30 -6.77 6.68 3.40
N SER A 31 -7.30 5.55 3.84
CA SER A 31 -7.61 4.40 2.97
C SER A 31 -9.10 4.23 2.83
N ARG A 32 -9.56 3.69 1.70
CA ARG A 32 -11.00 3.64 1.38
C ARG A 32 -11.78 2.89 2.44
N THR A 33 -12.94 3.42 2.80
CA THR A 33 -13.87 2.81 3.75
C THR A 33 -14.81 1.88 2.99
N PRO A 34 -15.11 0.67 3.51
CA PRO A 34 -16.09 -0.21 2.88
C PRO A 34 -17.45 0.47 2.71
N THR A 35 -18.08 0.30 1.54
CA THR A 35 -19.41 0.81 1.22
C THR A 35 -20.45 -0.32 1.20
N PRO A 36 -21.75 -0.03 1.40
CA PRO A 36 -22.82 -1.02 1.23
C PRO A 36 -22.93 -1.52 -0.21
N ASP A 37 -22.76 -0.60 -1.16
CA ASP A 37 -22.80 -0.92 -2.58
C ASP A 37 -21.57 -1.70 -3.01
N PHE A 38 -21.79 -2.72 -3.84
CA PHE A 38 -20.71 -3.50 -4.43
C PHE A 38 -19.87 -2.61 -5.36
N THR A 39 -18.57 -2.55 -5.09
CA THR A 39 -17.58 -1.85 -5.91
C THR A 39 -16.37 -2.73 -6.12
N ALA A 40 -15.82 -2.73 -7.32
CA ALA A 40 -14.63 -3.48 -7.66
C ALA A 40 -13.78 -2.71 -8.66
N ASP A 41 -12.47 -2.64 -8.40
CA ASP A 41 -11.50 -2.00 -9.26
C ASP A 41 -10.34 -2.95 -9.56
N LEU A 42 -9.92 -3.00 -10.81
CA LEU A 42 -8.74 -3.75 -11.24
C LEU A 42 -7.86 -2.84 -12.08
N GLN A 43 -6.59 -2.75 -11.71
CA GLN A 43 -5.57 -1.99 -12.42
C GLN A 43 -4.37 -2.88 -12.69
N THR A 44 -3.91 -2.89 -13.93
CA THR A 44 -2.64 -3.53 -14.33
C THR A 44 -1.76 -2.49 -14.98
N THR A 45 -0.48 -2.50 -14.65
CA THR A 45 0.52 -1.57 -15.17
C THR A 45 1.66 -2.35 -15.80
N TYR A 46 2.20 -1.80 -16.89
CA TYR A 46 3.43 -2.25 -17.51
C TYR A 46 4.30 -1.02 -17.77
N GLY A 47 5.58 -1.10 -17.42
CA GLY A 47 6.49 0.03 -17.49
C GLY A 47 7.94 -0.37 -17.76
N ASN A 48 8.83 0.61 -17.64
CA ASN A 48 10.26 0.42 -17.86
C ASN A 48 10.84 -0.70 -16.99
N TYR A 49 11.97 -1.25 -17.44
CA TYR A 49 12.67 -2.36 -16.76
C TYR A 49 11.81 -3.62 -16.61
N ASN A 50 10.93 -3.84 -17.59
CA ASN A 50 10.00 -4.97 -17.59
C ASN A 50 9.19 -5.04 -16.27
N THR A 51 8.77 -3.89 -15.76
CA THR A 51 8.03 -3.82 -14.50
C THR A 51 6.56 -4.06 -14.77
N VAL A 52 6.00 -5.08 -14.13
CA VAL A 52 4.59 -5.41 -14.17
C VAL A 52 3.99 -5.20 -12.78
N GLY A 53 2.91 -4.43 -12.72
CA GLY A 53 2.14 -4.20 -11.50
C GLY A 53 0.69 -4.63 -11.68
N THR A 54 0.05 -5.08 -10.61
CA THR A 54 -1.39 -5.32 -10.56
C THR A 54 -1.93 -4.93 -9.20
N LEU A 55 -3.03 -4.19 -9.20
CA LEU A 55 -3.79 -3.81 -8.02
C LEU A 55 -5.25 -4.23 -8.22
N GLY A 56 -5.78 -5.00 -7.28
CA GLY A 56 -7.18 -5.36 -7.21
C GLY A 56 -7.81 -4.80 -5.94
N TYR A 57 -9.05 -4.35 -6.04
CA TYR A 57 -9.87 -3.93 -4.92
C TYR A 57 -11.30 -4.42 -5.11
N VAL A 58 -11.92 -4.86 -4.02
CA VAL A 58 -13.35 -5.14 -3.97
C VAL A 58 -13.90 -4.75 -2.62
N SER A 59 -15.12 -4.23 -2.60
CA SER A 59 -15.86 -3.80 -1.42
C SER A 59 -17.36 -4.02 -1.60
N GLY A 60 -18.07 -4.20 -0.50
CA GLY A 60 -19.53 -4.25 -0.49
C GLY A 60 -20.12 -4.65 0.85
N GLY A 61 -21.44 -4.61 0.94
CA GLY A 61 -22.22 -5.18 2.04
C GLY A 61 -22.12 -6.71 2.06
N VAL A 62 -21.85 -7.27 3.25
CA VAL A 62 -21.81 -8.72 3.51
C VAL A 62 -23.09 -9.18 4.21
N ALA A 63 -23.63 -8.35 5.11
CA ALA A 63 -24.90 -8.56 5.80
C ALA A 63 -25.50 -7.21 6.19
N LYS A 64 -26.69 -7.20 6.78
CA LYS A 64 -27.31 -5.96 7.27
C LYS A 64 -26.40 -5.27 8.30
N GLY A 65 -25.98 -4.05 7.98
CA GLY A 65 -25.05 -3.27 8.79
C GLY A 65 -23.59 -3.75 8.76
N LEU A 66 -23.24 -4.77 7.98
CA LEU A 66 -21.89 -5.31 7.89
C LEU A 66 -21.34 -5.15 6.47
N MET A 67 -20.20 -4.47 6.35
CA MET A 67 -19.50 -4.22 5.09
C MET A 67 -18.07 -4.72 5.18
N ALA A 68 -17.55 -5.22 4.07
CA ALA A 68 -16.16 -5.67 3.98
C ALA A 68 -15.49 -5.14 2.73
N SER A 69 -14.18 -4.99 2.79
CA SER A 69 -13.37 -4.72 1.62
C SER A 69 -12.03 -5.43 1.69
N THR A 70 -11.49 -5.77 0.53
CA THR A 70 -10.13 -6.29 0.40
C THR A 70 -9.43 -5.64 -0.78
N ALA A 71 -8.15 -5.36 -0.61
CA ALA A 71 -7.27 -4.91 -1.66
C ALA A 71 -6.02 -5.78 -1.68
N VAL A 72 -5.51 -6.04 -2.88
CA VAL A 72 -4.24 -6.72 -3.12
C VAL A 72 -3.44 -5.93 -4.14
N MET A 73 -2.12 -5.88 -3.94
CA MET A 73 -1.17 -5.27 -4.85
C MET A 73 0.01 -6.22 -5.02
N CYS A 74 0.41 -6.45 -6.26
CA CYS A 74 1.62 -7.17 -6.62
C CYS A 74 2.40 -6.33 -7.63
N GLU A 75 3.71 -6.21 -7.45
CA GLU A 75 4.61 -5.53 -8.38
C GLU A 75 5.89 -6.35 -8.51
N ASN A 76 6.36 -6.49 -9.74
CA ASN A 76 7.55 -7.25 -10.05
C ASN A 76 8.35 -6.53 -11.13
N GLN A 77 9.53 -6.05 -10.77
CA GLN A 77 10.50 -5.51 -11.71
C GLN A 77 11.35 -6.64 -12.28
N GLY A 78 11.27 -6.84 -13.61
CA GLY A 78 12.04 -7.87 -14.30
C GLY A 78 13.52 -7.55 -14.41
N ASP A 79 13.86 -6.32 -14.81
CA ASP A 79 15.23 -5.89 -15.06
C ASP A 79 15.74 -4.94 -13.95
N GLY A 80 16.99 -5.08 -13.54
CA GLY A 80 17.57 -4.24 -12.50
C GLY A 80 18.01 -2.87 -13.02
N PHE A 81 18.11 -1.89 -12.12
CA PHE A 81 18.73 -0.60 -12.47
C PHE A 81 20.24 -0.71 -12.70
N GLY A 82 20.87 -1.79 -12.23
CA GLY A 82 22.28 -2.06 -12.45
C GLY A 82 22.52 -3.53 -12.78
N LYS A 83 23.71 -3.81 -13.32
CA LYS A 83 24.22 -5.17 -13.50
C LYS A 83 25.43 -5.42 -12.62
N ASN A 84 25.49 -6.60 -12.02
CA ASN A 84 26.70 -7.09 -11.40
C ASN A 84 27.68 -7.52 -12.49
N LEU A 85 28.82 -6.82 -12.59
CA LEU A 85 29.82 -7.09 -13.64
C LEU A 85 30.53 -8.45 -13.48
N VAL A 86 30.50 -9.04 -12.28
CA VAL A 86 31.13 -10.34 -12.00
C VAL A 86 30.21 -11.49 -12.37
N THR A 87 28.91 -11.40 -12.03
CA THR A 87 27.95 -12.50 -12.24
C THR A 87 27.06 -12.30 -13.48
N GLY A 88 27.06 -11.11 -14.09
CA GLY A 88 26.19 -10.74 -15.20
C GLY A 88 24.71 -10.54 -14.83
N GLN A 89 24.34 -10.80 -13.57
CA GLN A 89 22.96 -10.71 -13.08
C GLN A 89 22.55 -9.27 -12.78
N ASP A 90 21.25 -9.00 -12.95
CA ASP A 90 20.64 -7.75 -12.58
C ASP A 90 20.60 -7.55 -11.06
N VAL A 91 20.88 -6.32 -10.63
CA VAL A 91 20.83 -5.85 -9.24
C VAL A 91 19.94 -4.62 -9.16
N GLN A 92 19.48 -4.31 -7.95
CA GLN A 92 18.49 -3.27 -7.69
C GLN A 92 17.13 -3.55 -8.35
N THR A 93 16.76 -4.83 -8.46
CA THR A 93 15.38 -5.23 -8.74
C THR A 93 14.55 -5.16 -7.46
N HIS A 94 13.23 -5.03 -7.61
CA HIS A 94 12.30 -5.14 -6.50
C HIS A 94 11.08 -5.99 -6.87
N ARG A 95 10.56 -6.66 -5.85
CA ARG A 95 9.27 -7.36 -5.88
C ARG A 95 8.50 -6.97 -4.64
N SER A 96 7.28 -6.51 -4.81
CA SER A 96 6.42 -6.08 -3.72
C SER A 96 5.09 -6.80 -3.78
N ILE A 97 4.63 -7.27 -2.62
CA ILE A 97 3.27 -7.75 -2.43
C ILE A 97 2.67 -7.07 -1.21
N ALA A 98 1.44 -6.61 -1.32
CA ALA A 98 0.71 -6.04 -0.22
C ALA A 98 -0.76 -6.47 -0.28
N GLY A 99 -1.36 -6.59 0.89
CA GLY A 99 -2.76 -6.93 1.05
C GLY A 99 -3.35 -6.10 2.19
N ARG A 100 -4.59 -5.64 2.04
CA ARG A 100 -5.33 -4.96 3.09
C ARG A 100 -6.76 -5.45 3.12
N GLY A 101 -7.20 -5.89 4.30
CA GLY A 101 -8.60 -6.23 4.58
C GLY A 101 -9.21 -5.24 5.56
N LYS A 102 -10.49 -4.91 5.38
CA LYS A 102 -11.28 -4.15 6.34
C LYS A 102 -12.66 -4.77 6.51
N LEU A 103 -13.14 -4.77 7.75
CA LEU A 103 -14.51 -5.09 8.12
C LEU A 103 -15.08 -3.89 8.89
N LEU A 104 -16.23 -3.40 8.47
CA LEU A 104 -16.96 -2.31 9.10
C LEU A 104 -18.34 -2.83 9.52
N TRP A 105 -18.64 -2.74 10.80
CA TRP A 105 -19.94 -3.09 11.35
C TRP A 105 -20.61 -1.86 11.96
N GLN A 106 -21.77 -1.51 11.42
CA GLN A 106 -22.67 -0.50 11.97
C GLN A 106 -23.61 -1.22 12.94
N ALA A 107 -23.30 -1.11 14.23
CA ALA A 107 -24.07 -1.79 15.27
C ALA A 107 -25.45 -1.15 15.45
N ASP A 108 -25.51 0.18 15.32
CA ASP A 108 -26.72 1.01 15.35
C ASP A 108 -26.50 2.29 14.53
N ALA A 109 -27.33 3.31 14.71
CA ALA A 109 -27.26 4.56 13.95
C ALA A 109 -26.07 5.45 14.31
N ASP A 110 -25.46 5.26 15.48
CA ASP A 110 -24.43 6.13 16.04
C ASP A 110 -23.10 5.39 16.30
N THR A 111 -23.08 4.07 16.16
CA THR A 111 -21.93 3.22 16.52
C THR A 111 -21.39 2.41 15.34
N ASP A 112 -20.18 2.79 14.91
CA ASP A 112 -19.40 2.08 13.90
C ASP A 112 -18.18 1.39 14.52
N ILE A 113 -17.99 0.10 14.22
CA ILE A 113 -16.85 -0.70 14.65
C ILE A 113 -16.07 -1.15 13.41
N THR A 114 -14.80 -0.76 13.34
CA THR A 114 -13.92 -1.12 12.22
C THR A 114 -12.77 -2.01 12.68
N LEU A 115 -12.59 -3.15 12.00
CA LEU A 115 -11.39 -3.98 12.08
C LEU A 115 -10.63 -3.87 10.76
N SER A 116 -9.33 -3.58 10.83
CA SER A 116 -8.49 -3.49 9.63
C SER A 116 -7.15 -4.20 9.83
N GLY A 117 -6.72 -4.92 8.81
CA GLY A 117 -5.41 -5.59 8.75
C GLY A 117 -4.68 -5.26 7.48
N VAL A 118 -3.35 -5.12 7.55
CA VAL A 118 -2.48 -4.92 6.40
C VAL A 118 -1.29 -5.86 6.48
N MET A 119 -0.93 -6.44 5.34
CA MET A 119 0.34 -7.11 5.13
C MET A 119 1.08 -6.43 3.99
N ALA A 120 2.40 -6.34 4.10
CA ALA A 120 3.25 -5.87 3.03
C ALA A 120 4.61 -6.55 3.14
N ALA A 121 5.08 -7.09 2.02
CA ALA A 121 6.43 -7.64 1.88
C ALA A 121 7.07 -7.01 0.64
N THR A 122 8.35 -6.70 0.73
CA THR A 122 9.12 -6.18 -0.39
C THR A 122 10.51 -6.78 -0.36
N GLU A 123 10.87 -7.43 -1.45
CA GLU A 123 12.17 -8.03 -1.67
C GLU A 123 12.95 -7.15 -2.64
N THR A 124 14.23 -6.95 -2.34
CA THR A 124 15.13 -6.21 -3.22
C THR A 124 16.45 -6.96 -3.37
N VAL A 125 16.91 -7.13 -4.60
CA VAL A 125 18.26 -7.68 -4.85
C VAL A 125 19.21 -6.50 -4.79
N ARG A 126 20.10 -6.45 -3.79
CA ARG A 126 21.06 -5.36 -3.62
C ARG A 126 22.43 -5.71 -4.22
N PRO A 127 23.20 -4.73 -4.71
CA PRO A 127 24.58 -4.96 -5.11
C PRO A 127 25.40 -5.49 -3.92
N PRO A 128 26.44 -6.31 -4.18
CA PRO A 128 27.31 -6.80 -3.12
C PRO A 128 27.97 -5.63 -2.38
N SER A 129 27.93 -5.64 -1.05
CA SER A 129 28.43 -4.59 -0.16
C SER A 129 29.95 -4.46 -0.11
N ARG A 130 30.67 -5.12 -1.01
CA ARG A 130 32.13 -5.16 -1.01
C ARG A 130 32.64 -3.94 -1.78
N CYS A 131 32.87 -2.84 -1.07
CA CYS A 131 33.81 -1.82 -1.53
C CYS A 131 35.16 -2.50 -1.76
N LEU A 132 35.54 -2.65 -3.02
CA LEU A 132 36.89 -3.06 -3.40
C LEU A 132 37.85 -2.03 -2.80
N ARG A 133 38.71 -2.48 -1.88
CA ARG A 133 39.94 -1.81 -1.48
C ARG A 133 41.03 -2.11 -2.49
#